data_AF-A0A4P6XN16-F1
#
_entry.id   AF-A0A4P6XN16-F1
#
_cell.length_a   1.000
_cell.length_b   1.000
_cell.length_c   1.000
_cell.angle_alpha   90.00
_cell.angle_beta   90.00
_cell.angle_gamma   90.00
#
_symmetry.space_group_name_H-M   'P 1'
#
loop_
_entity.id
_entity.type
_entity.pdbx_description
1 polymer ?
#
loop_
_entity_poly.entity_id
_entity_poly.type
_entity_poly.pdbx_seq_one_letter_code
_entity_poly.pdbx_strand_id
1 'polypeptide(L)'
;MPKRQADTERKADGDALVKQLKSTFTHEEIHSFLSKKIFESSFQDSLQSTIAESQPYKWGTVTELMDDTLLRNVRKEVLNEIAFTKKETDIYKVYQSGDLANLSGLDWNDLSRLPSLFKLRAAIYSEEFRDFISKVTGCGKLSGTKTDMSINTYTKGCHLLTHDDVIGSRRVSFILYMPEPDHTWKAHYGGALRLFPAIVPNVPKTDFEAKLIPQFNQIAFFTVQPGLSFHDVEEVRVDKQRLSIQGWFHIPQEGEPGYVPGEQEETEAKSTLRLLQTKELQEFDFPKPVRTDFPREEIKAYESFDSNTFLSSLDLAYLSKYINPTYLTQASLRVLRNTFLEESVVDINGFLNDEYAEALRKQLRATELDKKAPQTADEVHFPWKCAVPPHKQRFMYIDGKSEFALQEDAIDMVNHTGPQELPNFELAKRISQDTSEKMVLEVVQLMKSMAFRKWLVFVTDVVPTSDQLLARRFRPGHDFILATTTEKELARQGELNVLLEATLGLTPTAANPNNWESGEYGGYELCMAMNGGESDDEFEDDDPAIYKTSESDDSVLYTSQCKWNSLSLMLRDPSVLKFVKYVSINAKGSRWDVTGQWNVKSTEDDEDEQEENK
;
A
#
# COMPACT_ATOMS: atom_id res chain seq x y z
N MET A 1 -20.49 -65.02 -13.42
CA MET A 1 -21.40 -65.61 -12.41
C MET A 1 -21.37 -64.74 -11.15
N PRO A 2 -22.49 -64.61 -10.44
CA PRO A 2 -23.01 -63.31 -10.00
C PRO A 2 -23.16 -63.16 -8.47
N LYS A 3 -23.44 -61.91 -8.06
CA LYS A 3 -24.28 -61.45 -6.93
C LYS A 3 -24.03 -62.05 -5.53
N ARG A 4 -23.73 -61.18 -4.58
CA ARG A 4 -24.53 -61.12 -3.34
C ARG A 4 -24.61 -59.70 -2.77
N GLN A 5 -25.84 -59.20 -2.76
CA GLN A 5 -26.31 -58.03 -2.02
C GLN A 5 -26.41 -58.35 -0.52
N ALA A 6 -26.42 -57.25 0.23
CA ALA A 6 -26.51 -57.04 1.68
C ALA A 6 -27.49 -57.93 2.46
N ASP A 7 -27.22 -58.08 3.76
CA ASP A 7 -28.15 -57.58 4.78
C ASP A 7 -27.45 -57.24 6.12
N THR A 8 -27.53 -55.95 6.44
CA THR A 8 -27.90 -55.31 7.72
C THR A 8 -27.62 -56.01 9.07
N GLU A 9 -26.80 -55.34 9.90
CA GLU A 9 -27.16 -54.95 11.28
C GLU A 9 -25.99 -54.12 11.89
N ARG A 10 -26.09 -52.80 11.83
CA ARG A 10 -25.40 -51.91 12.79
C ARG A 10 -26.45 -51.12 13.53
N LYS A 11 -26.42 -51.32 14.84
CA LYS A 11 -27.25 -50.69 15.86
C LYS A 11 -27.28 -49.18 15.67
N ALA A 12 -28.51 -48.65 15.67
CA ALA A 12 -28.78 -47.25 15.90
C ALA A 12 -28.20 -46.86 17.27
N ASP A 13 -27.27 -45.92 17.28
CA ASP A 13 -26.88 -45.20 18.49
C ASP A 13 -27.18 -43.72 18.28
N GLY A 14 -27.91 -43.18 19.25
CA GLY A 14 -28.57 -41.88 19.37
C GLY A 14 -28.23 -40.74 18.41
N ASP A 15 -29.26 -40.28 17.70
CA ASP A 15 -29.41 -38.87 17.32
C ASP A 15 -29.31 -37.99 18.59
N ALA A 16 -28.14 -37.41 18.81
CA ALA A 16 -28.01 -36.25 19.68
C ALA A 16 -28.64 -35.06 18.92
N LEU A 17 -29.89 -34.73 19.26
CA LEU A 17 -30.54 -33.48 18.88
C LEU A 17 -29.60 -32.30 19.11
N VAL A 18 -28.98 -31.79 18.05
CA VAL A 18 -28.24 -30.53 18.05
C VAL A 18 -29.23 -29.46 18.48
N LYS A 19 -29.09 -28.94 19.70
CA LYS A 19 -29.91 -27.81 20.20
C LYS A 19 -29.71 -26.65 19.24
N GLN A 20 -30.72 -26.34 18.44
CA GLN A 20 -30.74 -25.15 17.60
C GLN A 20 -30.48 -23.92 18.48
N LEU A 21 -29.45 -23.15 18.12
CA LEU A 21 -29.20 -21.86 18.76
C LEU A 21 -30.40 -20.95 18.57
N LYS A 22 -30.76 -20.21 19.61
CA LYS A 22 -31.78 -19.17 19.55
C LYS A 22 -31.33 -18.12 18.52
N SER A 23 -32.04 -18.03 17.40
CA SER A 23 -31.68 -17.16 16.27
C SER A 23 -32.22 -15.74 16.39
N THR A 24 -33.20 -15.51 17.27
CA THR A 24 -33.85 -14.22 17.50
C THR A 24 -33.84 -13.89 18.99
N PHE A 25 -33.52 -12.65 19.33
CA PHE A 25 -33.45 -12.17 20.71
C PHE A 25 -34.55 -11.12 20.95
N THR A 26 -35.07 -11.07 22.18
CA THR A 26 -36.03 -10.03 22.57
C THR A 26 -35.31 -8.71 22.85
N HIS A 27 -36.03 -7.58 22.79
CA HIS A 27 -35.49 -6.27 23.15
C HIS A 27 -34.78 -6.29 24.53
N GLU A 28 -35.40 -6.92 25.54
CA GLU A 28 -34.80 -7.06 26.88
C GLU A 28 -33.47 -7.83 26.88
N GLU A 29 -33.32 -8.83 26.00
CA GLU A 29 -32.08 -9.60 25.87
C GLU A 29 -31.00 -8.76 25.18
N ILE A 30 -31.34 -8.05 24.11
CA ILE A 30 -30.43 -7.13 23.42
C ILE A 30 -29.93 -6.05 24.38
N HIS A 31 -30.83 -5.43 25.15
CA HIS A 31 -30.48 -4.46 26.19
C HIS A 31 -29.55 -5.06 27.27
N SER A 32 -29.62 -6.37 27.53
CA SER A 32 -28.72 -7.05 28.47
C SER A 32 -27.31 -7.29 27.90
N PHE A 33 -27.17 -7.30 26.57
CA PHE A 33 -25.87 -7.50 25.91
C PHE A 33 -25.07 -6.20 25.79
N LEU A 34 -25.74 -5.06 25.88
CA LEU A 34 -25.16 -3.72 25.69
C LEU A 34 -25.08 -2.96 27.03
N SER A 35 -24.14 -2.03 27.10
CA SER A 35 -23.97 -1.16 28.27
C SER A 35 -25.17 -0.23 28.44
N LYS A 36 -25.75 -0.16 29.65
CA LYS A 36 -26.95 0.66 29.90
C LYS A 36 -26.77 2.14 29.54
N LYS A 37 -25.53 2.65 29.64
CA LYS A 37 -25.21 4.05 29.35
C LYS A 37 -25.53 4.47 27.92
N ILE A 38 -25.44 3.57 26.93
CA ILE A 38 -25.71 3.94 25.54
C ILE A 38 -27.19 4.25 25.28
N PHE A 39 -28.08 3.83 26.19
CA PHE A 39 -29.51 4.11 26.13
C PHE A 39 -29.92 5.37 26.91
N GLU A 40 -29.00 5.97 27.67
CA GLU A 40 -29.26 7.19 28.42
C GLU A 40 -29.20 8.40 27.49
N SER A 41 -30.27 9.21 27.43
CA SER A 41 -30.32 10.36 26.52
C SER A 41 -29.19 11.36 26.78
N SER A 42 -28.83 11.60 28.04
CA SER A 42 -27.72 12.50 28.40
C SER A 42 -26.37 12.04 27.83
N PHE A 43 -26.10 10.73 27.82
CA PHE A 43 -24.90 10.16 27.23
C PHE A 43 -24.91 10.31 25.71
N GLN A 44 -26.05 9.99 25.07
CA GLN A 44 -26.20 10.12 23.62
C GLN A 44 -26.01 11.57 23.15
N ASP A 45 -26.62 12.54 23.85
CA ASP A 45 -26.56 13.95 23.46
C ASP A 45 -25.14 14.51 23.64
N SER A 46 -24.43 14.08 24.70
CA SER A 46 -23.02 14.43 24.91
C SER A 46 -22.10 13.80 23.85
N LEU A 47 -22.33 12.53 23.49
CA LEU A 47 -21.55 11.84 22.47
C LEU A 47 -21.80 12.44 21.08
N GLN A 48 -23.05 12.77 20.76
CA GLN A 48 -23.41 13.47 19.53
C GLN A 48 -22.68 14.80 19.40
N SER A 49 -22.64 15.59 20.48
CA SER A 49 -21.90 16.87 20.52
C SER A 49 -20.39 16.64 20.29
N THR A 50 -19.83 15.62 20.95
CA THR A 50 -18.40 15.27 20.81
C THR A 50 -18.06 14.84 19.38
N ILE A 51 -18.91 14.04 18.74
CA ILE A 51 -18.73 13.61 17.35
C ILE A 51 -18.85 14.81 16.40
N ALA A 52 -19.80 15.71 16.63
CA ALA A 52 -20.00 16.89 15.80
C ALA A 52 -18.79 17.84 15.81
N GLU A 53 -18.06 17.91 16.92
CA GLU A 53 -16.86 18.72 17.10
C GLU A 53 -15.55 17.98 16.81
N SER A 54 -15.62 16.67 16.57
CA SER A 54 -14.42 15.84 16.34
C SER A 54 -13.68 16.21 15.05
N GLN A 55 -12.37 15.99 15.07
CA GLN A 55 -11.44 16.23 13.97
C GLN A 55 -10.61 14.96 13.71
N PRO A 56 -10.12 14.74 12.48
CA PRO A 56 -10.17 15.63 11.32
C PRO A 56 -11.45 15.53 10.47
N TYR A 57 -12.30 14.55 10.77
CA TYR A 57 -13.67 14.41 10.28
C TYR A 57 -14.52 13.86 11.40
N LYS A 58 -15.82 13.62 11.17
CA LYS A 58 -16.74 13.21 12.24
C LYS A 58 -16.51 11.75 12.63
N TRP A 59 -16.00 11.52 13.84
CA TRP A 59 -15.77 10.19 14.40
C TRP A 59 -16.10 10.12 15.89
N GLY A 60 -16.35 8.92 16.38
CA GLY A 60 -16.75 8.65 17.76
C GLY A 60 -16.09 7.42 18.35
N THR A 61 -16.10 7.34 19.68
CA THR A 61 -15.67 6.16 20.42
C THR A 61 -16.51 5.97 21.68
N VAL A 62 -16.75 4.71 22.05
CA VAL A 62 -17.41 4.34 23.31
C VAL A 62 -16.58 3.24 23.97
N THR A 63 -16.22 3.46 25.23
CA THR A 63 -15.57 2.43 26.08
C THR A 63 -16.63 1.58 26.75
N GLU A 64 -16.29 0.36 27.19
CA GLU A 64 -17.20 -0.54 27.91
C GLU A 64 -18.56 -0.68 27.21
N LEU A 65 -18.53 -0.98 25.91
CA LEU A 65 -19.73 -1.00 25.06
C LEU A 65 -20.63 -2.20 25.36
N MET A 66 -20.03 -3.38 25.38
CA MET A 66 -20.72 -4.66 25.54
C MET A 66 -20.75 -5.08 27.01
N ASP A 67 -21.67 -5.97 27.37
CA ASP A 67 -21.56 -6.73 28.61
C ASP A 67 -20.18 -7.42 28.69
N ASP A 68 -19.49 -7.22 29.80
CA ASP A 68 -18.10 -7.66 29.96
C ASP A 68 -17.98 -9.20 29.91
N THR A 69 -18.95 -9.91 30.50
CA THR A 69 -18.98 -11.37 30.47
C THR A 69 -19.19 -11.88 29.06
N LEU A 70 -20.13 -11.29 28.33
CA LEU A 70 -20.37 -11.60 26.92
C LEU A 70 -19.11 -11.42 26.08
N LEU A 71 -18.46 -10.26 26.16
CA LEU A 71 -17.30 -9.96 25.29
C LEU A 71 -16.07 -10.82 25.63
N ARG A 72 -15.86 -11.16 26.91
CA ARG A 72 -14.83 -12.13 27.31
C ARG A 72 -15.09 -13.50 26.73
N ASN A 73 -16.35 -13.94 26.70
CA ASN A 73 -16.73 -15.21 26.08
C ASN A 73 -16.55 -15.18 24.57
N VAL A 74 -16.93 -14.10 23.89
CA VAL A 74 -16.65 -13.89 22.45
C VAL A 74 -15.16 -14.03 22.18
N ARG A 75 -14.32 -13.31 22.93
CA ARG A 75 -12.86 -13.38 22.76
C ARG A 75 -12.34 -14.80 22.93
N LYS A 76 -12.84 -15.53 23.92
CA LYS A 76 -12.46 -16.92 24.19
C LYS A 76 -12.90 -17.87 23.06
N GLU A 77 -14.12 -17.72 22.55
CA GLU A 77 -14.64 -18.47 21.41
C GLU A 77 -13.77 -18.23 20.17
N VAL A 78 -13.55 -16.96 19.81
CA VAL A 78 -12.74 -16.58 18.63
C VAL A 78 -11.34 -17.19 18.68
N LEU A 79 -10.63 -17.11 19.81
CA LEU A 79 -9.25 -17.61 19.89
C LEU A 79 -9.15 -19.14 19.93
N ASN A 80 -10.21 -19.85 20.33
CA ASN A 80 -10.19 -21.32 20.40
C ASN A 80 -10.72 -21.97 19.13
N GLU A 81 -11.64 -21.31 18.43
CA GLU A 81 -12.44 -21.92 17.36
C GLU A 81 -12.11 -21.37 15.97
N ILE A 82 -11.52 -20.18 15.87
CA ILE A 82 -11.22 -19.54 14.58
C ILE A 82 -9.73 -19.61 14.27
N ALA A 83 -9.39 -20.24 13.14
CA ALA A 83 -8.05 -20.21 12.58
C ALA A 83 -7.82 -18.90 11.81
N PHE A 84 -6.69 -18.26 12.07
CA PHE A 84 -6.30 -17.06 11.34
C PHE A 84 -5.16 -17.36 10.36
N THR A 85 -5.31 -16.87 9.13
CA THR A 85 -4.30 -16.99 8.07
C THR A 85 -3.69 -15.63 7.80
N LYS A 86 -2.36 -15.57 7.72
CA LYS A 86 -1.65 -14.36 7.33
C LYS A 86 -1.99 -14.04 5.86
N LYS A 87 -2.48 -12.83 5.61
CA LYS A 87 -2.59 -12.23 4.28
C LYS A 87 -1.74 -10.97 4.21
N GLU A 88 -1.04 -10.81 3.10
CA GLU A 88 -0.16 -9.67 2.86
C GLU A 88 -0.33 -9.20 1.41
N THR A 89 -0.74 -7.94 1.27
CA THR A 89 -0.91 -7.21 0.00
C THR A 89 0.13 -6.11 -0.11
N ASP A 90 -0.03 -5.14 -0.99
CA ASP A 90 0.71 -3.88 -0.96
C ASP A 90 0.28 -3.03 0.26
N ILE A 91 -1.03 -2.89 0.50
CA ILE A 91 -1.63 -1.96 1.46
C ILE A 91 -1.74 -2.51 2.90
N TYR A 92 -1.75 -3.82 3.11
CA TYR A 92 -1.83 -4.39 4.46
C TYR A 92 -0.99 -5.64 4.69
N LYS A 93 -0.85 -5.98 5.96
CA LYS A 93 -0.37 -7.27 6.48
C LYS A 93 -1.21 -7.58 7.71
N VAL A 94 -2.06 -8.59 7.64
CA VAL A 94 -3.02 -8.90 8.70
C VAL A 94 -3.27 -10.41 8.78
N TYR A 95 -3.68 -10.90 9.94
CA TYR A 95 -4.17 -12.26 10.08
C TYR A 95 -5.70 -12.21 10.07
N GLN A 96 -6.30 -12.73 8.99
CA GLN A 96 -7.75 -12.76 8.80
C GLN A 96 -8.27 -14.18 9.00
N SER A 97 -9.51 -14.31 9.42
CA SER A 97 -10.19 -15.61 9.47
C SER A 97 -10.43 -16.14 8.04
N GLY A 98 -9.77 -17.25 7.70
CA GLY A 98 -9.55 -17.73 6.31
C GLY A 98 -10.80 -18.07 5.48
N ASP A 99 -11.93 -18.42 6.11
CA ASP A 99 -13.18 -18.84 5.43
C ASP A 99 -14.41 -18.08 5.96
N LEU A 100 -14.17 -16.98 6.64
CA LEU A 100 -15.12 -16.31 7.52
C LEU A 100 -15.29 -14.83 7.16
N ALA A 101 -14.87 -14.45 5.95
CA ALA A 101 -14.91 -13.09 5.41
C ALA A 101 -16.31 -12.47 5.54
N ASN A 102 -17.34 -13.32 5.62
CA ASN A 102 -18.65 -12.96 6.10
C ASN A 102 -19.15 -13.99 7.12
N LEU A 103 -19.41 -13.58 8.37
CA LEU A 103 -20.10 -14.39 9.39
C LEU A 103 -21.49 -14.90 8.95
N SER A 104 -22.01 -14.40 7.82
CA SER A 104 -23.24 -14.89 7.17
C SER A 104 -23.04 -16.20 6.38
N GLY A 105 -21.80 -16.60 6.06
CA GLY A 105 -21.47 -17.81 5.29
C GLY A 105 -21.05 -19.04 6.10
N LEU A 106 -20.98 -18.93 7.43
CA LEU A 106 -20.66 -20.08 8.28
C LEU A 106 -21.76 -21.15 8.26
N ASP A 107 -21.37 -22.43 8.17
CA ASP A 107 -22.29 -23.54 8.38
C ASP A 107 -22.84 -23.54 9.83
N TRP A 108 -24.04 -24.08 10.01
CA TRP A 108 -24.72 -24.19 11.29
C TRP A 108 -23.90 -24.93 12.34
N ASN A 109 -23.03 -25.87 11.91
CA ASN A 109 -22.09 -26.55 12.79
C ASN A 109 -21.07 -25.58 13.42
N ASP A 110 -20.58 -24.58 12.67
CA ASP A 110 -19.60 -23.61 13.15
C ASP A 110 -20.24 -22.53 14.02
N LEU A 111 -21.44 -22.07 13.66
CA LEU A 111 -22.21 -21.13 14.48
C LEU A 111 -22.61 -21.73 15.84
N SER A 112 -22.82 -23.05 15.92
CA SER A 112 -23.10 -23.75 17.18
C SER A 112 -21.96 -23.66 18.21
N ARG A 113 -20.72 -23.51 17.73
CA ARG A 113 -19.50 -23.41 18.54
C ARG A 113 -19.19 -21.96 18.97
N LEU A 114 -19.87 -20.98 18.36
CA LEU A 114 -19.64 -19.54 18.54
C LEU A 114 -20.90 -18.80 19.07
N PRO A 115 -21.57 -19.30 20.14
CA PRO A 115 -22.85 -18.76 20.58
C PRO A 115 -22.76 -17.33 21.14
N SER A 116 -21.63 -16.93 21.74
CA SER A 116 -21.44 -15.56 22.25
C SER A 116 -21.17 -14.60 21.10
N LEU A 117 -20.41 -15.02 20.08
CA LEU A 117 -20.20 -14.23 18.87
C LEU A 117 -21.52 -13.97 18.13
N PHE A 118 -22.41 -14.95 18.08
CA PHE A 118 -23.75 -14.77 17.51
C PHE A 118 -24.58 -13.71 18.27
N LYS A 119 -24.54 -13.73 19.62
CA LYS A 119 -25.18 -12.70 20.46
C LYS A 119 -24.57 -11.32 20.22
N LEU A 120 -23.25 -11.23 20.10
CA LEU A 120 -22.56 -9.97 19.77
C LEU A 120 -23.05 -9.42 18.43
N ARG A 121 -23.09 -10.24 17.37
CA ARG A 121 -23.60 -9.84 16.06
C ARG A 121 -25.04 -9.34 16.15
N ALA A 122 -25.90 -10.07 16.86
CA ALA A 122 -27.29 -9.69 17.06
C ALA A 122 -27.44 -8.37 17.82
N ALA A 123 -26.59 -8.10 18.82
CA ALA A 123 -26.56 -6.84 19.55
C ALA A 123 -26.09 -5.66 18.67
N ILE A 124 -25.03 -5.85 17.87
CA ILE A 124 -24.47 -4.80 17.00
C ILE A 124 -25.45 -4.43 15.88
N TYR A 125 -26.14 -5.39 15.26
CA TYR A 125 -27.11 -5.11 14.19
C TYR A 125 -28.56 -4.93 14.67
N SER A 126 -28.78 -4.91 15.98
CA SER A 126 -30.11 -4.69 16.56
C SER A 126 -30.67 -3.33 16.18
N GLU A 127 -31.99 -3.17 16.22
CA GLU A 127 -32.63 -1.87 15.98
C GLU A 127 -32.18 -0.83 17.02
N GLU A 128 -32.07 -1.23 18.27
CA GLU A 128 -31.66 -0.38 19.38
C GLU A 128 -30.25 0.17 19.22
N PHE A 129 -29.29 -0.66 18.79
CA PHE A 129 -27.93 -0.21 18.55
C PHE A 129 -27.82 0.63 17.27
N ARG A 130 -28.53 0.24 16.21
CA ARG A 130 -28.59 1.04 14.97
C ARG A 130 -29.19 2.42 15.22
N ASP A 131 -30.27 2.52 15.97
CA ASP A 131 -30.89 3.80 16.34
C ASP A 131 -29.97 4.65 17.21
N PHE A 132 -29.21 4.02 18.12
CA PHE A 132 -28.15 4.70 18.87
C PHE A 132 -27.10 5.30 17.93
N ILE A 133 -26.51 4.51 17.02
CA ILE A 133 -25.50 4.98 16.06
C ILE A 133 -26.06 6.06 15.13
N SER A 134 -27.27 5.86 14.58
CA SER A 134 -27.97 6.83 13.74
C SER A 134 -28.16 8.17 14.48
N LYS A 135 -28.53 8.14 15.76
CA LYS A 135 -28.71 9.35 16.56
C LYS A 135 -27.39 10.07 16.80
N VAL A 136 -26.35 9.36 17.27
CA VAL A 136 -25.11 10.01 17.71
C VAL A 136 -24.24 10.49 16.54
N THR A 137 -24.35 9.85 15.37
CA THR A 137 -23.61 10.26 14.16
C THR A 137 -24.42 11.19 13.25
N GLY A 138 -25.75 11.12 13.31
CA GLY A 138 -26.63 11.81 12.36
C GLY A 138 -26.63 11.20 10.95
N CYS A 139 -26.17 9.96 10.78
CA CYS A 139 -25.99 9.32 9.47
C CYS A 139 -27.29 8.87 8.77
N GLY A 140 -28.45 9.10 9.37
CA GLY A 140 -29.71 8.50 8.92
C GLY A 140 -29.83 7.03 9.33
N LYS A 141 -30.85 6.34 8.82
CA LYS A 141 -31.15 4.93 9.16
C LYS A 141 -30.09 3.98 8.61
N LEU A 142 -29.98 2.80 9.23
CA LEU A 142 -28.98 1.78 8.93
C LEU A 142 -29.66 0.43 8.68
N SER A 143 -29.14 -0.33 7.71
CA SER A 143 -29.61 -1.69 7.44
C SER A 143 -29.40 -2.61 8.65
N GLY A 144 -30.41 -3.40 8.99
CA GLY A 144 -30.34 -4.47 9.97
C GLY A 144 -30.18 -5.86 9.34
N THR A 145 -30.51 -6.00 8.05
CA THR A 145 -30.40 -7.27 7.31
C THR A 145 -29.03 -7.44 6.63
N LYS A 146 -28.44 -6.37 6.07
CA LYS A 146 -27.11 -6.41 5.45
C LYS A 146 -26.04 -6.27 6.53
N THR A 147 -25.66 -7.42 7.10
CA THR A 147 -24.60 -7.52 8.10
C THR A 147 -23.25 -7.76 7.45
N ASP A 148 -22.24 -6.99 7.83
CA ASP A 148 -20.87 -7.06 7.30
C ASP A 148 -19.88 -6.92 8.47
N MET A 149 -19.34 -8.05 8.91
CA MET A 149 -18.41 -8.14 10.05
C MET A 149 -17.30 -9.14 9.72
N SER A 150 -16.05 -8.71 9.93
CA SER A 150 -14.87 -9.55 9.82
C SER A 150 -14.04 -9.51 11.10
N ILE A 151 -13.34 -10.61 11.38
CA ILE A 151 -12.52 -10.77 12.57
C ILE A 151 -11.05 -10.79 12.16
N ASN A 152 -10.27 -9.86 12.70
CA ASN A 152 -8.88 -9.69 12.35
C ASN A 152 -8.02 -9.64 13.60
N THR A 153 -6.82 -10.22 13.51
CA THR A 153 -5.78 -10.04 14.53
C THR A 153 -4.54 -9.40 13.91
N TYR A 154 -4.06 -8.34 14.56
CA TYR A 154 -2.82 -7.68 14.21
C TYR A 154 -1.75 -8.10 15.21
N THR A 155 -0.71 -8.77 14.71
CA THR A 155 0.48 -9.17 15.48
C THR A 155 1.68 -8.32 15.06
N LYS A 156 2.86 -8.56 15.64
CA LYS A 156 4.06 -7.78 15.32
C LYS A 156 4.30 -7.68 13.80
N GLY A 157 4.41 -6.46 13.28
CA GLY A 157 4.59 -6.18 11.86
C GLY A 157 3.30 -6.00 11.07
N CYS A 158 2.14 -6.40 11.62
CA CYS A 158 0.85 -6.18 10.98
C CYS A 158 0.49 -4.69 10.96
N HIS A 159 -0.08 -4.25 9.85
CA HIS A 159 -0.46 -2.87 9.54
C HIS A 159 -1.55 -2.86 8.47
N LEU A 160 -2.26 -1.74 8.36
CA LEU A 160 -3.15 -1.41 7.24
C LEU A 160 -2.90 0.07 6.93
N LEU A 161 -2.51 0.39 5.71
CA LEU A 161 -2.13 1.75 5.30
C LEU A 161 -3.35 2.63 5.00
N THR A 162 -3.10 3.88 4.61
CA THR A 162 -4.14 4.90 4.46
C THR A 162 -5.17 4.55 3.39
N HIS A 163 -6.44 4.51 3.77
CA HIS A 163 -7.62 4.27 2.92
C HIS A 163 -8.84 4.99 3.52
N ASP A 164 -9.98 5.04 2.81
CA ASP A 164 -11.16 5.82 3.22
C ASP A 164 -12.44 5.01 3.49
N ASP A 165 -12.40 3.67 3.29
CA ASP A 165 -13.51 2.73 3.45
C ASP A 165 -14.70 2.92 2.48
N VAL A 166 -14.52 3.69 1.42
CA VAL A 166 -15.59 4.08 0.47
C VAL A 166 -15.81 2.95 -0.55
N ILE A 167 -16.59 1.94 -0.15
CA ILE A 167 -16.90 0.75 -0.95
C ILE A 167 -18.40 0.44 -0.89
N GLY A 168 -19.03 0.29 -2.06
CA GLY A 168 -20.42 -0.15 -2.19
C GLY A 168 -21.40 0.69 -1.37
N SER A 169 -22.24 0.02 -0.58
CA SER A 169 -23.30 0.66 0.22
C SER A 169 -22.91 0.93 1.69
N ARG A 170 -21.61 0.98 2.02
CA ARG A 170 -21.13 1.24 3.39
C ARG A 170 -21.47 2.67 3.82
N ARG A 171 -22.02 2.82 5.03
CA ARG A 171 -22.47 4.11 5.60
C ARG A 171 -21.75 4.48 6.89
N VAL A 172 -21.50 3.52 7.77
CA VAL A 172 -20.73 3.73 9.02
C VAL A 172 -19.75 2.58 9.20
N SER A 173 -18.47 2.89 9.29
CA SER A 173 -17.43 1.94 9.68
C SER A 173 -17.37 1.84 11.20
N PHE A 174 -17.13 0.64 11.72
CA PHE A 174 -16.86 0.45 13.14
C PHE A 174 -15.78 -0.60 13.39
N ILE A 175 -15.08 -0.45 14.52
CA ILE A 175 -14.06 -1.38 14.99
C ILE A 175 -14.25 -1.59 16.49
N LEU A 176 -14.64 -2.80 16.89
CA LEU A 176 -14.73 -3.22 18.28
C LEU A 176 -13.43 -3.94 18.68
N TYR A 177 -12.74 -3.36 19.65
CA TYR A 177 -11.44 -3.82 20.11
C TYR A 177 -11.56 -4.86 21.22
N MET A 178 -10.82 -5.97 21.05
CA MET A 178 -10.72 -7.05 22.03
C MET A 178 -9.25 -7.48 22.29
N PRO A 179 -8.30 -6.54 22.56
CA PRO A 179 -7.01 -6.92 23.11
C PRO A 179 -7.19 -7.68 24.44
N GLU A 180 -6.09 -8.18 25.01
CA GLU A 180 -6.13 -8.92 26.28
C GLU A 180 -6.90 -8.12 27.36
N PRO A 181 -8.00 -8.66 27.92
CA PRO A 181 -8.76 -7.98 28.97
C PRO A 181 -7.90 -7.86 30.23
N ASP A 182 -8.24 -6.93 31.12
CA ASP A 182 -7.51 -6.64 32.37
C ASP A 182 -6.08 -6.09 32.16
N HIS A 183 -5.65 -5.88 30.91
CA HIS A 183 -4.37 -5.29 30.55
C HIS A 183 -4.56 -4.06 29.66
N THR A 184 -3.89 -2.96 29.99
CA THR A 184 -3.89 -1.75 29.16
C THR A 184 -3.05 -1.97 27.89
N TRP A 185 -3.65 -1.73 26.73
CA TRP A 185 -2.90 -1.61 25.48
C TRP A 185 -2.16 -0.27 25.46
N LYS A 186 -0.84 -0.30 25.33
CA LYS A 186 0.01 0.89 25.49
C LYS A 186 0.33 1.52 24.13
N ALA A 187 0.50 2.84 24.11
CA ALA A 187 0.84 3.60 22.91
C ALA A 187 2.04 3.02 22.12
N HIS A 188 3.08 2.56 22.83
CA HIS A 188 4.29 2.02 22.19
C HIS A 188 4.11 0.61 21.61
N TYR A 189 2.99 -0.07 21.88
CA TYR A 189 2.66 -1.34 21.22
C TYR A 189 2.28 -1.13 19.75
N GLY A 190 1.96 0.10 19.33
CA GLY A 190 1.41 0.38 18.01
C GLY A 190 -0.04 -0.05 17.89
N GLY A 191 -0.52 -0.35 16.68
CA GLY A 191 -1.90 -0.81 16.46
C GLY A 191 -2.96 0.27 16.69
N ALA A 192 -2.59 1.54 16.75
CA ALA A 192 -3.55 2.62 16.89
C ALA A 192 -4.33 2.84 15.58
N LEU A 193 -5.60 3.23 15.70
CA LEU A 193 -6.34 3.82 14.59
C LEU A 193 -5.85 5.27 14.43
N ARG A 194 -5.34 5.65 13.25
CA ARG A 194 -4.91 7.02 12.95
C ARG A 194 -5.84 7.64 11.91
N LEU A 195 -6.20 8.91 12.09
CA LEU A 195 -7.12 9.63 11.21
C LEU A 195 -6.40 10.80 10.54
N PHE A 196 -6.60 10.95 9.24
CA PHE A 196 -5.89 11.92 8.41
C PHE A 196 -6.82 13.06 7.97
N PRO A 197 -6.39 14.32 8.10
CA PRO A 197 -7.10 15.45 7.50
C PRO A 197 -6.93 15.47 5.99
N ALA A 198 -7.87 16.09 5.30
CA ALA A 198 -7.81 16.34 3.86
C ALA A 198 -7.17 17.71 3.57
N ILE A 199 -6.36 17.79 2.50
CA ILE A 199 -5.96 19.06 1.87
C ILE A 199 -7.16 19.57 1.06
N VAL A 200 -7.62 18.72 0.14
CA VAL A 200 -8.86 18.83 -0.62
C VAL A 200 -9.55 17.47 -0.60
N PRO A 201 -10.85 17.34 -0.93
CA PRO A 201 -11.50 16.04 -1.05
C PRO A 201 -10.69 15.07 -1.91
N ASN A 202 -10.55 13.83 -1.44
CA ASN A 202 -9.72 12.75 -2.01
C ASN A 202 -8.20 12.92 -1.88
N VAL A 203 -7.71 14.00 -1.27
CA VAL A 203 -6.26 14.24 -1.07
C VAL A 203 -5.96 14.41 0.42
N PRO A 204 -5.66 13.32 1.15
CA PRO A 204 -5.27 13.41 2.56
C PRO A 204 -3.91 14.08 2.73
N LYS A 205 -3.72 14.81 3.82
CA LYS A 205 -2.40 15.24 4.28
C LYS A 205 -1.56 14.03 4.62
N THR A 206 -0.25 14.16 4.46
CA THR A 206 0.74 13.09 4.69
C THR A 206 0.68 12.52 6.11
N ASP A 207 0.52 13.37 7.11
CA ASP A 207 0.55 12.98 8.52
C ASP A 207 -0.84 12.98 9.15
N PHE A 208 -1.04 12.07 10.09
CA PHE A 208 -2.29 11.95 10.84
C PHE A 208 -2.44 13.10 11.83
N GLU A 209 -3.69 13.45 12.16
CA GLU A 209 -4.03 14.48 13.14
C GLU A 209 -4.56 13.88 14.45
N ALA A 210 -5.30 12.76 14.36
CA ALA A 210 -5.84 12.06 15.52
C ALA A 210 -5.34 10.61 15.58
N LYS A 211 -5.17 10.10 16.80
CA LYS A 211 -4.68 8.74 17.08
C LYS A 211 -5.42 8.13 18.27
N LEU A 212 -6.12 7.03 18.04
CA LEU A 212 -6.84 6.27 19.07
C LEU A 212 -6.07 5.00 19.46
N ILE A 213 -5.70 4.89 20.74
CA ILE A 213 -5.07 3.68 21.30
C ILE A 213 -6.16 2.71 21.76
N PRO A 214 -6.33 1.54 21.11
CA PRO A 214 -7.47 0.66 21.34
C PRO A 214 -7.41 -0.02 22.70
N GLN A 215 -8.52 -0.08 23.43
CA GLN A 215 -8.65 -0.85 24.68
C GLN A 215 -9.67 -1.98 24.55
N PHE A 216 -9.63 -2.95 25.45
CA PHE A 216 -10.66 -4.00 25.52
C PHE A 216 -12.04 -3.36 25.72
N ASN A 217 -13.05 -3.85 24.98
CA ASN A 217 -14.43 -3.38 25.03
C ASN A 217 -14.60 -1.90 24.61
N GLN A 218 -13.69 -1.39 23.79
CA GLN A 218 -13.82 -0.08 23.17
C GLN A 218 -14.24 -0.22 21.71
N ILE A 219 -15.22 0.57 21.28
CA ILE A 219 -15.57 0.71 19.86
C ILE A 219 -15.08 2.07 19.35
N ALA A 220 -14.58 2.09 18.12
CA ALA A 220 -14.41 3.30 17.32
C ALA A 220 -15.33 3.23 16.11
N PHE A 221 -15.91 4.35 15.69
CA PHE A 221 -16.77 4.40 14.52
C PHE A 221 -16.77 5.78 13.88
N PHE A 222 -17.06 5.84 12.59
CA PHE A 222 -17.18 7.08 11.83
C PHE A 222 -18.10 6.86 10.62
N THR A 223 -18.74 7.93 10.17
CA THR A 223 -19.49 7.90 8.92
C THR A 223 -18.52 7.77 7.76
N VAL A 224 -18.81 6.89 6.81
CA VAL A 224 -18.03 6.79 5.57
C VAL A 224 -18.30 8.05 4.75
N GLN A 225 -17.25 8.81 4.45
CA GLN A 225 -17.33 10.09 3.77
C GLN A 225 -16.38 10.08 2.57
N PRO A 226 -16.89 9.93 1.33
CA PRO A 226 -16.09 9.93 0.11
C PRO A 226 -15.07 11.08 0.08
N GLY A 227 -13.79 10.72 0.00
CA GLY A 227 -12.68 11.65 -0.07
C GLY A 227 -12.32 12.37 1.24
N LEU A 228 -12.88 11.99 2.39
CA LEU A 228 -12.59 12.61 3.69
C LEU A 228 -12.22 11.62 4.79
N SER A 229 -12.88 10.46 4.87
CA SER A 229 -12.73 9.50 5.98
C SER A 229 -11.43 8.69 5.96
N PHE A 230 -10.30 9.33 5.61
CA PHE A 230 -9.00 8.68 5.52
C PHE A 230 -8.49 8.25 6.89
N HIS A 231 -8.11 6.99 7.01
CA HIS A 231 -7.57 6.41 8.22
C HIS A 231 -6.64 5.24 7.92
N ASP A 232 -5.93 4.79 8.96
CA ASP A 232 -5.08 3.61 8.87
C ASP A 232 -4.98 2.89 10.22
N VAL A 233 -4.32 1.72 10.22
CA VAL A 233 -3.90 1.00 11.43
C VAL A 233 -2.38 1.04 11.53
N GLU A 234 -1.89 1.81 12.50
CA GLU A 234 -0.47 1.88 12.85
C GLU A 234 0.12 0.48 13.07
N GLU A 235 1.32 0.23 12.56
CA GLU A 235 1.99 -1.06 12.72
C GLU A 235 2.07 -1.50 14.20
N VAL A 236 1.68 -2.74 14.48
CA VAL A 236 1.90 -3.35 15.80
C VAL A 236 3.39 -3.65 15.97
N ARG A 237 4.00 -3.06 17.01
CA ARG A 237 5.46 -3.01 17.19
C ARG A 237 6.01 -4.09 18.11
N VAL A 238 5.15 -4.71 18.90
CA VAL A 238 5.51 -5.71 19.92
C VAL A 238 4.83 -7.04 19.63
N ASP A 239 5.34 -8.11 20.24
CA ASP A 239 4.76 -9.46 20.15
C ASP A 239 3.51 -9.57 21.03
N LYS A 240 2.42 -8.93 20.57
CA LYS A 240 1.09 -8.98 21.18
C LYS A 240 0.03 -9.11 20.09
N GLN A 241 -1.11 -9.67 20.45
CA GLN A 241 -2.26 -9.85 19.57
C GLN A 241 -3.29 -8.74 19.81
N ARG A 242 -3.42 -7.83 18.85
CA ARG A 242 -4.51 -6.86 18.79
C ARG A 242 -5.67 -7.49 18.02
N LEU A 243 -6.54 -8.19 18.74
CA LEU A 243 -7.77 -8.74 18.18
C LEU A 243 -8.83 -7.63 18.06
N SER A 244 -9.52 -7.59 16.93
CA SER A 244 -10.65 -6.71 16.71
C SER A 244 -11.70 -7.36 15.82
N ILE A 245 -12.95 -6.95 15.99
CA ILE A 245 -14.00 -7.17 15.01
C ILE A 245 -14.25 -5.83 14.33
N GLN A 246 -14.08 -5.78 13.02
CA GLN A 246 -14.43 -4.63 12.21
C GLN A 246 -15.66 -4.95 11.38
N GLY A 247 -16.39 -3.92 10.99
CA GLY A 247 -17.56 -4.10 10.16
C GLY A 247 -18.14 -2.78 9.71
N TRP A 248 -19.21 -2.89 8.94
CA TRP A 248 -19.91 -1.74 8.39
C TRP A 248 -21.41 -1.87 8.62
N PHE A 249 -22.03 -0.72 8.86
CA PHE A 249 -23.47 -0.56 8.67
C PHE A 249 -23.71 -0.03 7.27
N HIS A 250 -24.71 -0.59 6.59
CA HIS A 250 -25.04 -0.25 5.22
C HIS A 250 -26.25 0.69 5.12
N ILE A 251 -26.39 1.31 3.96
CA ILE A 251 -27.62 1.95 3.50
C ILE A 251 -28.79 0.94 3.64
N PRO A 252 -29.95 1.33 4.20
CA PRO A 252 -31.12 0.46 4.32
C PRO A 252 -31.48 -0.19 2.98
N GLN A 253 -31.86 -1.46 3.01
CA GLN A 253 -32.24 -2.24 1.84
C GLN A 253 -33.75 -2.14 1.57
N GLU A 254 -34.20 -2.55 0.39
CA GLU A 254 -35.63 -2.55 0.05
C GLU A 254 -36.46 -3.30 1.11
N GLY A 255 -37.49 -2.64 1.65
CA GLY A 255 -38.33 -3.16 2.73
C GLY A 255 -37.87 -2.82 4.14
N GLU A 256 -36.69 -2.22 4.33
CA GLU A 256 -36.22 -1.76 5.64
C GLU A 256 -36.67 -0.32 5.98
N PRO A 257 -36.81 0.02 7.28
CA PRO A 257 -37.10 1.38 7.69
C PRO A 257 -36.04 2.39 7.22
N GLY A 258 -36.49 3.41 6.50
CA GLY A 258 -35.61 4.46 5.97
C GLY A 258 -34.96 4.14 4.62
N TYR A 259 -35.38 3.07 3.93
CA TYR A 259 -35.01 2.83 2.54
C TYR A 259 -35.49 3.96 1.62
N VAL A 260 -34.58 4.42 0.77
CA VAL A 260 -34.85 5.41 -0.27
C VAL A 260 -34.40 4.81 -1.62
N PRO A 261 -35.32 4.57 -2.58
CA PRO A 261 -34.95 4.07 -3.90
C PRO A 261 -33.92 4.99 -4.58
N GLY A 262 -32.84 4.43 -5.11
CA GLY A 262 -31.77 5.18 -5.80
C GLY A 262 -30.63 5.69 -4.91
N GLU A 263 -30.76 5.63 -3.58
CA GLU A 263 -29.74 6.18 -2.66
C GLU A 263 -28.42 5.38 -2.69
N GLN A 264 -28.52 4.05 -2.79
CA GLN A 264 -27.35 3.19 -2.87
C GLN A 264 -26.60 3.46 -4.18
N GLU A 265 -27.33 3.49 -5.30
CA GLU A 265 -26.77 3.75 -6.63
C GLU A 265 -26.12 5.15 -6.72
N GLU A 266 -26.73 6.17 -6.10
CA GLU A 266 -26.16 7.51 -6.04
C GLU A 266 -24.86 7.56 -5.20
N THR A 267 -24.82 6.81 -4.10
CA THR A 267 -23.63 6.70 -3.25
C THR A 267 -22.51 5.96 -3.97
N GLU A 268 -22.85 4.83 -4.59
CA GLU A 268 -21.92 4.00 -5.35
C GLU A 268 -21.32 4.79 -6.52
N ALA A 269 -22.14 5.57 -7.23
CA ALA A 269 -21.67 6.44 -8.32
C ALA A 269 -20.60 7.45 -7.85
N LYS A 270 -20.73 8.01 -6.63
CA LYS A 270 -19.75 8.94 -6.03
C LYS A 270 -18.49 8.24 -5.50
N SER A 271 -18.55 6.94 -5.27
CA SER A 271 -17.47 6.12 -4.69
C SER A 271 -16.60 5.40 -5.73
N THR A 272 -16.97 5.46 -7.01
CA THR A 272 -16.24 4.71 -8.05
C THR A 272 -14.76 5.10 -8.07
N LEU A 273 -13.86 4.11 -8.03
CA LEU A 273 -12.39 4.28 -8.12
C LEU A 273 -11.96 5.19 -9.28
N ARG A 274 -12.75 5.26 -10.35
CA ARG A 274 -12.57 6.20 -11.47
C ARG A 274 -12.56 7.68 -11.04
N LEU A 275 -13.32 8.06 -10.00
CA LEU A 275 -13.31 9.41 -9.41
C LEU A 275 -12.02 9.70 -8.62
N LEU A 276 -11.30 8.69 -8.13
CA LEU A 276 -10.03 8.85 -7.40
C LEU A 276 -8.81 8.96 -8.34
N GLN A 277 -8.96 8.54 -9.59
CA GLN A 277 -7.90 8.56 -10.61
C GLN A 277 -8.08 9.66 -11.65
N THR A 278 -8.95 10.64 -11.40
CA THR A 278 -9.16 11.73 -12.37
C THR A 278 -7.89 12.56 -12.54
N LYS A 279 -7.77 13.23 -13.70
CA LYS A 279 -6.62 14.08 -14.01
C LYS A 279 -6.44 15.21 -12.98
N GLU A 280 -7.55 15.74 -12.47
CA GLU A 280 -7.57 16.79 -11.45
C GLU A 280 -6.94 16.30 -10.13
N LEU A 281 -7.17 15.06 -9.72
CA LEU A 281 -6.56 14.52 -8.51
C LEU A 281 -5.09 14.14 -8.70
N GLN A 282 -4.70 13.73 -9.92
CA GLN A 282 -3.30 13.48 -10.25
C GLN A 282 -2.43 14.76 -10.17
N GLU A 283 -3.04 15.96 -10.18
CA GLU A 283 -2.36 17.22 -9.93
C GLU A 283 -1.76 17.32 -8.51
N PHE A 284 -2.24 16.51 -7.57
CA PHE A 284 -1.71 16.46 -6.20
C PHE A 284 -0.66 15.36 -5.98
N ASP A 285 -0.42 14.51 -6.98
CA ASP A 285 0.56 13.41 -6.88
C ASP A 285 1.99 13.94 -7.03
N PHE A 286 2.84 13.71 -6.04
CA PHE A 286 4.26 14.06 -6.09
C PHE A 286 5.14 12.93 -5.55
N PRO A 287 6.29 12.62 -6.17
CA PRO A 287 6.82 13.26 -7.39
C PRO A 287 5.93 12.98 -8.61
N LYS A 288 5.87 13.94 -9.53
CA LYS A 288 5.14 13.77 -10.80
C LYS A 288 5.80 12.68 -11.61
N PRO A 289 5.08 11.73 -12.25
CA PRO A 289 5.66 10.69 -13.10
C PRO A 289 6.11 11.22 -14.48
N VAL A 290 6.67 12.43 -14.53
CA VAL A 290 7.06 13.13 -15.76
C VAL A 290 8.55 12.97 -16.01
N ARG A 291 8.88 12.55 -17.23
CA ARG A 291 10.25 12.42 -17.74
C ARG A 291 10.63 13.64 -18.59
N THR A 292 11.89 14.05 -18.50
CA THR A 292 12.45 15.18 -19.25
C THR A 292 13.06 14.68 -20.55
N ASP A 293 12.65 15.27 -21.66
CA ASP A 293 13.13 14.87 -22.99
C ASP A 293 14.59 15.18 -23.23
N PHE A 294 15.24 14.28 -23.96
CA PHE A 294 16.58 14.51 -24.46
C PHE A 294 16.55 15.36 -25.74
N PRO A 295 17.57 16.20 -25.96
CA PRO A 295 17.77 16.85 -27.24
C PRO A 295 17.90 15.82 -28.37
N ARG A 296 17.34 16.14 -29.55
CA ARG A 296 17.39 15.23 -30.72
C ARG A 296 18.80 14.79 -31.10
N GLU A 297 19.79 15.68 -31.00
CA GLU A 297 21.19 15.35 -31.31
C GLU A 297 21.80 14.35 -30.32
N GLU A 298 21.32 14.36 -29.08
CA GLU A 298 21.70 13.36 -28.09
C GLU A 298 21.07 12.00 -28.41
N ILE A 299 19.79 11.97 -28.80
CA ILE A 299 19.10 10.74 -29.22
C ILE A 299 19.80 10.13 -30.44
N LYS A 300 20.15 10.92 -31.46
CA LYS A 300 20.92 10.45 -32.62
C LYS A 300 22.26 9.81 -32.24
N ALA A 301 22.91 10.30 -31.18
CA ALA A 301 24.16 9.72 -30.69
C ALA A 301 23.95 8.33 -30.06
N TYR A 302 22.74 8.03 -29.59
CA TYR A 302 22.34 6.70 -29.12
C TYR A 302 21.87 5.79 -30.26
N GLU A 303 21.10 6.33 -31.22
CA GLU A 303 20.66 5.59 -32.42
C GLU A 303 21.87 5.13 -33.26
N SER A 304 22.85 6.02 -33.45
CA SER A 304 24.09 5.70 -34.17
C SER A 304 25.11 4.91 -33.34
N PHE A 305 24.81 4.60 -32.08
CA PHE A 305 25.68 3.77 -31.25
C PHE A 305 25.56 2.32 -31.71
N ASP A 306 26.43 1.93 -32.64
CA ASP A 306 26.52 0.54 -33.08
C ASP A 306 26.88 -0.33 -31.89
N SER A 307 25.95 -1.17 -31.45
CA SER A 307 26.14 -2.07 -30.31
C SER A 307 27.22 -3.15 -30.57
N ASN A 308 27.71 -3.27 -31.81
CA ASN A 308 28.94 -4.00 -32.14
C ASN A 308 30.22 -3.21 -31.80
N THR A 309 30.18 -1.88 -31.86
CA THR A 309 31.23 -1.00 -31.33
C THR A 309 31.09 -0.80 -29.82
N PHE A 310 32.19 -0.97 -29.10
CA PHE A 310 32.19 -0.85 -27.63
C PHE A 310 32.24 0.62 -27.17
N LEU A 311 32.04 0.86 -25.88
CA LEU A 311 32.16 2.19 -25.26
C LEU A 311 33.51 2.85 -25.57
N SER A 312 33.51 4.18 -25.78
CA SER A 312 34.74 4.92 -26.08
C SER A 312 35.69 4.97 -24.87
N SER A 313 36.97 5.27 -25.10
CA SER A 313 37.95 5.41 -24.01
C SER A 313 37.59 6.50 -23.00
N LEU A 314 36.94 7.59 -23.45
CA LEU A 314 36.47 8.66 -22.58
C LEU A 314 35.25 8.22 -21.75
N ASP A 315 34.31 7.49 -22.36
CA ASP A 315 33.16 6.91 -21.65
C ASP A 315 33.68 5.95 -20.55
N LEU A 316 34.60 5.03 -20.89
CA LEU A 316 35.20 4.10 -19.93
C LEU A 316 35.98 4.81 -18.81
N ALA A 317 36.74 5.87 -19.13
CA ALA A 317 37.46 6.67 -18.14
C ALA A 317 36.51 7.42 -17.19
N TYR A 318 35.34 7.83 -17.66
CA TYR A 318 34.31 8.43 -16.80
C TYR A 318 33.63 7.37 -15.93
N LEU A 319 33.16 6.27 -16.54
CA LEU A 319 32.40 5.22 -15.86
C LEU A 319 33.24 4.48 -14.81
N SER A 320 34.52 4.23 -15.07
CA SER A 320 35.43 3.54 -14.14
C SER A 320 35.64 4.25 -12.80
N LYS A 321 35.30 5.53 -12.71
CA LYS A 321 35.27 6.26 -11.42
C LYS A 321 34.25 5.68 -10.45
N TYR A 322 33.17 5.08 -10.97
CA TYR A 322 32.03 4.63 -10.18
C TYR A 322 31.67 3.16 -10.38
N ILE A 323 31.66 2.68 -11.63
CA ILE A 323 31.19 1.34 -11.99
C ILE A 323 32.31 0.31 -11.78
N ASN A 324 31.93 -0.86 -11.28
CA ASN A 324 32.82 -2.00 -11.13
C ASN A 324 33.47 -2.37 -12.48
N PRO A 325 34.81 -2.52 -12.56
CA PRO A 325 35.51 -2.84 -13.80
C PRO A 325 34.97 -4.08 -14.54
N THR A 326 34.38 -5.03 -13.83
CA THR A 326 33.74 -6.22 -14.41
C THR A 326 32.63 -5.84 -15.40
N TYR A 327 31.86 -4.80 -15.09
CA TYR A 327 30.76 -4.28 -15.91
C TYR A 327 31.22 -3.20 -16.91
N LEU A 328 32.52 -3.09 -17.15
CA LEU A 328 33.13 -2.22 -18.15
C LEU A 328 33.92 -3.01 -19.20
N THR A 329 33.70 -4.33 -19.25
CA THR A 329 34.27 -5.20 -20.28
C THR A 329 33.21 -5.62 -21.28
N GLN A 330 33.58 -5.72 -22.55
CA GLN A 330 32.65 -6.11 -23.62
C GLN A 330 32.09 -7.52 -23.41
N ALA A 331 32.89 -8.44 -22.88
CA ALA A 331 32.46 -9.81 -22.61
C ALA A 331 31.34 -9.86 -21.57
N SER A 332 31.52 -9.20 -20.42
CA SER A 332 30.50 -9.17 -19.36
C SER A 332 29.23 -8.44 -19.80
N LEU A 333 29.35 -7.33 -20.51
CA LEU A 333 28.17 -6.60 -20.97
C LEU A 333 27.34 -7.37 -22.00
N ARG A 334 27.97 -8.20 -22.84
CA ARG A 334 27.23 -9.12 -23.73
C ARG A 334 26.45 -10.17 -22.96
N VAL A 335 26.97 -10.67 -21.84
CA VAL A 335 26.23 -11.61 -20.98
C VAL A 335 24.99 -10.91 -20.39
N LEU A 336 25.15 -9.71 -19.84
CA LEU A 336 24.02 -8.93 -19.32
C LEU A 336 22.99 -8.62 -20.39
N ARG A 337 23.43 -8.26 -21.60
CA ARG A 337 22.54 -8.04 -22.75
C ARG A 337 21.73 -9.26 -23.09
N ASN A 338 22.37 -10.42 -23.21
CA ASN A 338 21.66 -11.65 -23.54
C ASN A 338 20.60 -11.99 -22.49
N THR A 339 20.93 -11.83 -21.19
CA THR A 339 19.94 -12.02 -20.11
C THR A 339 18.79 -11.03 -20.21
N PHE A 340 19.07 -9.75 -20.45
CA PHE A 340 18.02 -8.74 -20.57
C PHE A 340 17.11 -8.98 -21.78
N LEU A 341 17.66 -9.39 -22.93
CA LEU A 341 16.88 -9.70 -24.12
C LEU A 341 15.98 -10.93 -23.95
N GLU A 342 16.41 -11.90 -23.14
CA GLU A 342 15.62 -13.11 -22.86
C GLU A 342 14.54 -12.86 -21.80
N GLU A 343 14.87 -12.15 -20.72
CA GLU A 343 14.02 -12.04 -19.53
C GLU A 343 13.34 -10.67 -19.38
N SER A 344 13.69 -9.67 -20.19
CA SER A 344 13.29 -8.26 -20.01
C SER A 344 13.66 -7.65 -18.64
N VAL A 345 14.48 -8.35 -17.86
CA VAL A 345 14.99 -7.94 -16.55
C VAL A 345 16.41 -8.47 -16.36
N VAL A 346 17.29 -7.69 -15.72
CA VAL A 346 18.61 -8.16 -15.29
C VAL A 346 19.01 -7.54 -13.96
N ASP A 347 19.47 -8.38 -13.04
CA ASP A 347 20.00 -7.98 -11.73
C ASP A 347 21.54 -8.01 -11.74
N ILE A 348 22.15 -6.89 -11.36
CA ILE A 348 23.60 -6.67 -11.40
C ILE A 348 24.10 -6.38 -9.99
N ASN A 349 24.71 -7.38 -9.35
CA ASN A 349 25.25 -7.29 -8.00
C ASN A 349 26.65 -6.67 -7.98
N GLY A 350 26.96 -5.81 -7.00
CA GLY A 350 28.26 -5.15 -6.92
C GLY A 350 28.48 -4.14 -8.04
N PHE A 351 27.42 -3.40 -8.42
CA PHE A 351 27.42 -2.51 -9.59
C PHE A 351 28.46 -1.38 -9.48
N LEU A 352 28.49 -0.68 -8.35
CA LEU A 352 29.53 0.30 -8.03
C LEU A 352 30.83 -0.43 -7.65
N ASN A 353 31.98 0.17 -8.01
CA ASN A 353 33.29 -0.36 -7.63
C ASN A 353 33.47 -0.38 -6.11
N ASP A 354 34.34 -1.26 -5.62
CA ASP A 354 34.50 -1.52 -4.19
C ASP A 354 34.91 -0.28 -3.39
N GLU A 355 35.76 0.58 -3.97
CA GLU A 355 36.24 1.81 -3.31
C GLU A 355 35.09 2.79 -3.06
N TYR A 356 34.33 3.12 -4.10
CA TYR A 356 33.21 4.05 -4.01
C TYR A 356 32.07 3.45 -3.18
N ALA A 357 31.75 2.17 -3.39
CA ALA A 357 30.71 1.46 -2.65
C ALA A 357 31.03 1.45 -1.14
N GLU A 358 32.24 1.09 -0.73
CA GLU A 358 32.60 1.05 0.69
C GLU A 358 32.53 2.45 1.33
N ALA A 359 33.02 3.47 0.63
CA ALA A 359 32.95 4.86 1.08
C ALA A 359 31.49 5.32 1.26
N LEU A 360 30.63 5.07 0.27
CA LEU A 360 29.20 5.41 0.32
C LEU A 360 28.49 4.65 1.45
N ARG A 361 28.77 3.34 1.60
CA ARG A 361 28.19 2.51 2.66
C ARG A 361 28.48 3.06 4.03
N LYS A 362 29.73 3.47 4.26
CA LYS A 362 30.17 4.04 5.53
C LYS A 362 29.40 5.32 5.86
N GLN A 363 29.21 6.20 4.87
CA GLN A 363 28.47 7.44 5.05
C GLN A 363 26.98 7.19 5.30
N LEU A 364 26.31 6.35 4.49
CA LEU A 364 24.90 6.02 4.70
C LEU A 364 24.64 5.32 6.03
N ARG A 365 25.54 4.42 6.45
CA ARG A 365 25.46 3.78 7.76
C ARG A 365 25.65 4.78 8.90
N ALA A 366 26.57 5.73 8.78
CA ALA A 366 26.72 6.80 9.77
C ALA A 366 25.45 7.66 9.84
N THR A 367 24.86 8.01 8.70
CA THR A 367 23.57 8.73 8.65
C THR A 367 22.45 7.97 9.36
N GLU A 368 22.33 6.65 9.16
CA GLU A 368 21.31 5.83 9.85
C GLU A 368 21.53 5.70 11.37
N LEU A 369 22.79 5.71 11.84
CA LEU A 369 23.11 5.53 13.25
C LEU A 369 23.16 6.84 14.04
N ASP A 370 23.70 7.89 13.43
CA ASP A 370 24.04 9.14 14.12
C ASP A 370 22.94 10.20 13.95
N LYS A 371 22.06 10.07 12.95
CA LYS A 371 21.00 11.04 12.65
C LYS A 371 19.62 10.40 12.77
N LYS A 372 18.74 11.04 13.55
CA LYS A 372 17.33 10.66 13.60
C LYS A 372 16.68 10.94 12.24
N ALA A 373 16.06 9.93 11.64
CA ALA A 373 15.29 10.12 10.42
C ALA A 373 14.03 10.99 10.70
N PRO A 374 13.69 11.95 9.81
CA PRO A 374 12.44 12.73 9.91
C PRO A 374 11.22 11.82 10.04
N GLN A 375 10.32 12.10 10.99
CA GLN A 375 9.13 11.29 11.25
C GLN A 375 7.86 11.87 10.63
N THR A 376 7.80 13.19 10.46
CA THR A 376 6.69 13.91 9.82
C THR A 376 7.16 14.55 8.51
N ALA A 377 6.22 15.03 7.69
CA ALA A 377 6.52 15.78 6.48
C ALA A 377 7.24 17.10 6.78
N ASP A 378 6.85 17.79 7.86
CA ASP A 378 7.48 19.07 8.26
C ASP A 378 8.93 18.93 8.76
N GLU A 379 9.32 17.73 9.22
CA GLU A 379 10.71 17.41 9.59
C GLU A 379 11.59 17.09 8.35
N VAL A 380 11.00 16.96 7.16
CA VAL A 380 11.75 16.74 5.92
C VAL A 380 12.28 18.07 5.41
N HIS A 381 13.60 18.15 5.23
CA HIS A 381 14.26 19.36 4.76
C HIS A 381 14.90 19.12 3.40
N PHE A 382 14.87 20.17 2.57
CA PHE A 382 15.55 20.20 1.29
C PHE A 382 17.05 19.82 1.43
N PRO A 383 17.62 18.97 0.54
CA PRO A 383 17.11 18.61 -0.79
C PRO A 383 16.04 17.51 -0.82
N TRP A 384 15.69 16.93 0.32
CA TRP A 384 14.63 15.92 0.40
C TRP A 384 13.24 16.55 0.35
N LYS A 385 12.30 15.83 -0.26
CA LYS A 385 10.86 16.09 -0.28
C LYS A 385 10.11 14.85 0.17
N CYS A 386 8.85 15.00 0.55
CA CYS A 386 7.98 13.87 0.90
C CYS A 386 7.02 13.57 -0.25
N ALA A 387 6.96 12.31 -0.69
CA ALA A 387 6.00 11.85 -1.67
C ALA A 387 4.58 11.84 -1.08
N VAL A 388 3.61 12.17 -1.92
CA VAL A 388 2.18 12.33 -1.59
C VAL A 388 1.30 11.90 -2.77
N PRO A 389 0.02 11.60 -2.52
CA PRO A 389 -0.67 11.49 -1.23
C PRO A 389 -0.49 10.13 -0.55
N PRO A 390 -0.67 10.03 0.79
CA PRO A 390 -0.39 8.80 1.54
C PRO A 390 -1.34 7.63 1.24
N HIS A 391 -2.48 7.83 0.58
CA HIS A 391 -3.30 6.71 0.10
C HIS A 391 -2.78 6.10 -1.22
N LYS A 392 -1.66 6.60 -1.75
CA LYS A 392 -0.96 6.07 -2.93
C LYS A 392 0.50 5.74 -2.62
N GLN A 393 1.19 6.67 -1.95
CA GLN A 393 2.62 6.60 -1.70
C GLN A 393 3.05 7.51 -0.55
N ARG A 394 4.14 7.12 0.12
CA ARG A 394 4.84 7.95 1.09
C ARG A 394 6.31 7.52 1.11
N PHE A 395 7.23 8.41 0.75
CA PHE A 395 8.68 8.19 0.86
C PHE A 395 9.42 9.52 0.76
N MET A 396 10.67 9.56 1.23
CA MET A 396 11.53 10.71 1.00
C MET A 396 12.20 10.60 -0.36
N TYR A 397 12.27 11.69 -1.11
CA TYR A 397 12.97 11.70 -2.40
C TYR A 397 13.73 13.00 -2.69
N ILE A 398 14.74 12.91 -3.56
CA ILE A 398 15.39 14.06 -4.20
C ILE A 398 15.19 13.94 -5.71
N ASP A 399 14.55 14.95 -6.31
CA ASP A 399 14.27 15.07 -7.74
C ASP A 399 15.11 16.14 -8.45
N GLY A 400 15.97 16.84 -7.70
CA GLY A 400 16.81 17.93 -8.21
C GLY A 400 16.06 19.23 -8.51
N LYS A 401 14.79 19.38 -8.10
CA LYS A 401 13.98 20.60 -8.24
C LYS A 401 13.83 21.32 -6.91
N SER A 402 13.44 22.59 -6.92
CA SER A 402 13.16 23.39 -5.72
C SER A 402 12.05 22.77 -4.84
N GLU A 403 12.09 23.04 -3.52
CA GLU A 403 11.03 22.68 -2.59
C GLU A 403 9.80 23.60 -2.72
N PHE A 404 8.64 23.09 -2.32
CA PHE A 404 7.39 23.83 -2.26
C PHE A 404 6.52 23.26 -1.13
N ALA A 405 5.57 24.06 -0.64
CA ALA A 405 4.66 23.62 0.41
C ALA A 405 3.60 22.64 -0.14
N LEU A 406 3.25 21.61 0.63
CA LEU A 406 2.20 20.66 0.28
C LEU A 406 0.82 21.21 0.67
N GLN A 407 0.44 22.31 0.05
CA GLN A 407 -0.85 23.01 0.21
C GLN A 407 -1.46 23.29 -1.17
N GLU A 408 -2.78 23.43 -1.25
CA GLU A 408 -3.52 23.55 -2.51
C GLU A 408 -3.00 24.69 -3.41
N ASP A 409 -2.82 25.88 -2.85
CA ASP A 409 -2.33 27.07 -3.56
C ASP A 409 -0.89 26.92 -4.07
N ALA A 410 -0.02 26.30 -3.27
CA ALA A 410 1.36 26.02 -3.65
C ALA A 410 1.44 24.94 -4.74
N ILE A 411 0.57 23.93 -4.70
CA ILE A 411 0.47 22.89 -5.73
C ILE A 411 -0.04 23.49 -7.04
N ASP A 412 -1.11 24.30 -6.99
CA ASP A 412 -1.63 25.03 -8.16
C ASP A 412 -0.56 25.95 -8.77
N MET A 413 0.17 26.67 -7.92
CA MET A 413 1.31 27.50 -8.35
C MET A 413 2.37 26.65 -9.07
N VAL A 414 2.77 25.49 -8.54
CA VAL A 414 3.79 24.63 -9.17
C VAL A 414 3.31 24.04 -10.49
N ASN A 415 2.03 23.65 -10.57
CA ASN A 415 1.51 22.99 -11.76
C ASN A 415 1.19 23.96 -12.90
N HIS A 416 0.64 25.15 -12.61
CA HIS A 416 -0.03 25.97 -13.62
C HIS A 416 0.53 27.39 -13.81
N THR A 417 1.13 27.99 -12.78
CA THR A 417 1.47 29.43 -12.80
C THR A 417 2.96 29.71 -12.69
N GLY A 418 3.67 28.96 -11.86
CA GLY A 418 5.05 29.17 -11.47
C GLY A 418 6.06 28.71 -12.53
N PRO A 419 7.36 29.01 -12.30
CA PRO A 419 8.41 28.60 -13.21
C PRO A 419 8.53 27.07 -13.27
N GLN A 420 8.59 26.53 -14.49
CA GLN A 420 8.78 25.11 -14.72
C GLN A 420 10.27 24.76 -14.70
N GLU A 421 10.72 24.15 -13.60
CA GLU A 421 12.12 23.79 -13.39
C GLU A 421 12.48 22.41 -13.94
N LEU A 422 13.66 22.32 -14.56
CA LEU A 422 14.30 21.04 -14.87
C LEU A 422 15.18 20.58 -13.70
N PRO A 423 15.29 19.25 -13.46
CA PRO A 423 16.18 18.71 -12.44
C PRO A 423 17.64 19.19 -12.56
N ASN A 424 18.18 19.75 -11.47
CA ASN A 424 19.57 20.18 -11.35
C ASN A 424 20.27 19.53 -10.14
N PHE A 425 20.70 18.27 -10.32
CA PHE A 425 21.37 17.50 -9.28
C PHE A 425 22.75 18.05 -8.88
N GLU A 426 23.43 18.80 -9.76
CA GLU A 426 24.70 19.46 -9.41
C GLU A 426 24.47 20.59 -8.41
N LEU A 427 23.41 21.38 -8.60
CA LEU A 427 23.03 22.40 -7.64
C LEU A 427 22.63 21.77 -6.31
N ALA A 428 21.74 20.75 -6.33
CA ALA A 428 21.35 19.99 -5.14
C ALA A 428 22.56 19.44 -4.37
N LYS A 429 23.57 18.94 -5.08
CA LYS A 429 24.81 18.42 -4.48
C LYS A 429 25.64 19.53 -3.83
N ARG A 430 25.76 20.69 -4.48
CA ARG A 430 26.56 21.82 -3.97
C ARG A 430 25.99 22.41 -2.69
N ILE A 431 24.66 22.46 -2.59
CA ILE A 431 23.96 23.06 -1.44
C ILE A 431 23.70 22.06 -0.31
N SER A 432 23.70 20.75 -0.59
CA SER A 432 23.67 19.73 0.44
C SER A 432 24.84 19.89 1.41
N GLN A 433 24.56 19.73 2.70
CA GLN A 433 25.57 19.77 3.76
C GLN A 433 26.04 18.37 4.16
N ASP A 434 25.28 17.35 3.83
CA ASP A 434 25.55 15.96 4.19
C ASP A 434 26.45 15.30 3.14
N THR A 435 27.49 14.58 3.60
CA THR A 435 28.39 13.85 2.70
C THR A 435 27.69 12.66 2.04
N SER A 436 26.80 11.96 2.76
CA SER A 436 26.01 10.86 2.22
C SER A 436 25.08 11.32 1.11
N GLU A 437 24.40 12.46 1.28
CA GLU A 437 23.56 13.06 0.24
C GLU A 437 24.37 13.45 -1.00
N LYS A 438 25.56 14.06 -0.81
CA LYS A 438 26.45 14.39 -1.94
C LYS A 438 26.84 13.17 -2.74
N MET A 439 27.22 12.08 -2.07
CA MET A 439 27.61 10.84 -2.74
C MET A 439 26.42 10.14 -3.41
N VAL A 440 25.22 10.21 -2.82
CA VAL A 440 24.00 9.73 -3.48
C VAL A 440 23.69 10.55 -4.73
N LEU A 441 23.84 11.87 -4.66
CA LEU A 441 23.65 12.76 -5.81
C LEU A 441 24.70 12.54 -6.91
N GLU A 442 25.93 12.18 -6.56
CA GLU A 442 26.95 11.74 -7.54
C GLU A 442 26.53 10.46 -8.27
N VAL A 443 25.87 9.51 -7.57
CA VAL A 443 25.29 8.31 -8.20
C VAL A 443 24.12 8.69 -9.13
N VAL A 444 23.26 9.64 -8.73
CA VAL A 444 22.23 10.17 -9.63
C VAL A 444 22.86 10.82 -10.88
N GLN A 445 23.94 11.59 -10.71
CA GLN A 445 24.68 12.20 -11.81
C GLN A 445 25.37 11.17 -12.73
N LEU A 446 25.86 10.06 -12.19
CA LEU A 446 26.32 8.91 -12.97
C LEU A 446 25.19 8.40 -13.87
N MET A 447 24.01 8.12 -13.30
CA MET A 447 22.85 7.62 -14.06
C MET A 447 22.31 8.64 -15.07
N LYS A 448 22.51 9.94 -14.83
CA LYS A 448 22.16 11.01 -15.78
C LYS A 448 23.16 11.18 -16.92
N SER A 449 24.36 10.62 -16.81
CA SER A 449 25.43 10.86 -17.78
C SER A 449 25.20 10.18 -19.12
N MET A 450 25.66 10.81 -20.21
CA MET A 450 25.66 10.21 -21.54
C MET A 450 26.45 8.90 -21.62
N ALA A 451 27.54 8.79 -20.86
CA ALA A 451 28.32 7.55 -20.80
C ALA A 451 27.50 6.39 -20.21
N PHE A 452 26.73 6.65 -19.15
CA PHE A 452 25.84 5.63 -18.57
C PHE A 452 24.67 5.30 -19.50
N ARG A 453 24.12 6.28 -20.22
CA ARG A 453 23.06 6.03 -21.21
C ARG A 453 23.54 5.18 -22.39
N LYS A 454 24.77 5.39 -22.89
CA LYS A 454 25.38 4.46 -23.87
C LYS A 454 25.59 3.06 -23.28
N TRP A 455 25.98 2.99 -22.01
CA TRP A 455 26.10 1.72 -21.29
C TRP A 455 24.74 1.01 -21.18
N LEU A 456 23.66 1.76 -20.89
CA LEU A 456 22.28 1.26 -20.90
C LEU A 456 21.92 0.72 -22.29
N VAL A 457 22.08 1.51 -23.35
CA VAL A 457 21.81 1.08 -24.74
C VAL A 457 22.53 -0.22 -25.06
N PHE A 458 23.81 -0.35 -24.67
CA PHE A 458 24.57 -1.59 -24.89
C PHE A 458 23.95 -2.81 -24.18
N VAL A 459 23.46 -2.63 -22.95
CA VAL A 459 22.88 -3.71 -22.14
C VAL A 459 21.44 -4.02 -22.55
N THR A 460 20.65 -3.03 -22.94
CA THR A 460 19.19 -3.20 -23.09
C THR A 460 18.74 -3.22 -24.54
N ASP A 461 19.59 -2.83 -25.50
CA ASP A 461 19.28 -2.76 -26.93
C ASP A 461 18.06 -1.88 -27.26
N VAL A 462 17.85 -0.85 -26.45
CA VAL A 462 16.80 0.16 -26.66
C VAL A 462 17.38 1.55 -26.44
N VAL A 463 16.88 2.52 -27.20
CA VAL A 463 17.39 3.89 -27.19
C VAL A 463 16.56 4.75 -26.23
N PRO A 464 17.13 5.27 -25.13
CA PRO A 464 16.39 6.14 -24.22
C PRO A 464 16.18 7.54 -24.81
N THR A 465 14.97 8.08 -24.66
CA THR A 465 14.56 9.38 -25.24
C THR A 465 14.25 10.45 -24.20
N SER A 466 13.99 10.06 -22.95
CA SER A 466 13.69 10.94 -21.84
C SER A 466 14.19 10.34 -20.54
N ASP A 467 14.37 11.13 -19.47
CA ASP A 467 14.66 10.59 -18.14
C ASP A 467 13.83 11.18 -17.00
N GLN A 468 13.60 10.34 -16.00
CA GLN A 468 13.33 10.77 -14.64
C GLN A 468 14.24 10.00 -13.71
N LEU A 469 14.95 10.70 -12.83
CA LEU A 469 15.83 10.10 -11.84
C LEU A 469 15.44 10.60 -10.45
N LEU A 470 15.41 9.70 -9.47
CA LEU A 470 15.12 10.03 -8.08
C LEU A 470 16.10 9.30 -7.18
N ALA A 471 16.66 10.00 -6.19
CA ALA A 471 17.19 9.33 -5.01
C ALA A 471 16.03 9.15 -4.01
N ARG A 472 15.84 7.96 -3.46
CA ARG A 472 14.74 7.66 -2.55
C ARG A 472 15.23 7.07 -1.23
N ARG A 473 14.54 7.42 -0.16
CA ARG A 473 14.71 6.84 1.18
C ARG A 473 13.35 6.48 1.75
N PHE A 474 13.19 5.22 2.14
CA PHE A 474 11.98 4.69 2.75
C PHE A 474 12.25 4.39 4.22
N ARG A 475 11.72 5.25 5.09
CA ARG A 475 11.90 5.23 6.53
C ARG A 475 11.11 4.08 7.18
N PRO A 476 11.70 3.37 8.16
CA PRO A 476 11.00 2.37 8.95
C PRO A 476 9.78 2.96 9.66
N GLY A 477 8.63 2.33 9.50
CA GLY A 477 7.38 2.72 10.14
C GLY A 477 6.50 3.68 9.32
N HIS A 478 6.98 4.15 8.17
CA HIS A 478 6.34 5.25 7.44
C HIS A 478 6.12 4.98 5.96
N ASP A 479 7.13 4.50 5.27
CA ASP A 479 7.24 4.73 3.83
C ASP A 479 6.96 3.46 2.99
N PHE A 480 6.30 3.66 1.85
CA PHE A 480 5.81 2.66 0.89
C PHE A 480 5.43 3.30 -0.44
N ILE A 481 5.18 2.46 -1.45
CA ILE A 481 4.45 2.79 -2.68
C ILE A 481 3.42 1.68 -2.84
N LEU A 482 2.16 1.99 -3.19
CA LEU A 482 1.13 0.99 -3.51
C LEU A 482 1.23 0.51 -4.96
N ALA A 483 0.53 -0.57 -5.28
CA ALA A 483 0.48 -1.14 -6.62
C ALA A 483 -0.02 -0.12 -7.64
N THR A 484 0.85 0.21 -8.60
CA THR A 484 0.53 1.16 -9.67
C THR A 484 0.97 0.61 -11.03
N THR A 485 0.12 0.78 -12.03
CA THR A 485 0.50 0.61 -13.44
C THR A 485 1.26 1.83 -13.91
N THR A 486 1.83 1.76 -15.11
CA THR A 486 2.22 2.97 -15.83
C THR A 486 0.99 3.59 -16.52
N GLU A 487 1.18 4.74 -17.18
CA GLU A 487 0.18 5.28 -18.10
C GLU A 487 -0.10 4.28 -19.24
N LYS A 488 -1.36 4.19 -19.72
CA LYS A 488 -1.72 3.26 -20.80
C LYS A 488 -1.02 3.62 -22.13
N GLU A 489 -0.80 4.90 -22.36
CA GLU A 489 -0.15 5.45 -23.55
C GLU A 489 1.10 6.24 -23.13
N LEU A 490 2.16 5.52 -22.74
CA LEU A 490 3.46 6.12 -22.42
C LEU A 490 4.22 6.56 -23.68
N ALA A 491 3.99 5.84 -24.79
CA ALA A 491 4.69 6.05 -26.04
C ALA A 491 4.25 7.35 -26.73
N ARG A 492 5.22 8.15 -27.13
CA ARG A 492 5.02 9.19 -28.14
C ARG A 492 5.37 8.65 -29.52
N GLN A 493 5.16 9.44 -30.56
CA GLN A 493 5.44 9.05 -31.94
C GLN A 493 6.89 8.54 -32.09
N GLY A 494 7.03 7.27 -32.48
CA GLY A 494 8.31 6.58 -32.65
C GLY A 494 8.96 6.09 -31.35
N GLU A 495 8.24 6.03 -30.23
CA GLU A 495 8.66 5.37 -28.99
C GLU A 495 7.91 4.06 -28.79
N LEU A 496 8.51 3.12 -28.06
CA LEU A 496 7.85 1.89 -27.65
C LEU A 496 6.92 2.18 -26.46
N ASN A 497 5.77 1.51 -26.40
CA ASN A 497 4.81 1.68 -25.29
C ASN A 497 5.20 0.82 -24.07
N VAL A 498 6.44 0.98 -23.64
CA VAL A 498 7.06 0.33 -22.48
C VAL A 498 7.97 1.32 -21.78
N LEU A 499 8.24 1.07 -20.51
CA LEU A 499 9.08 1.90 -19.67
C LEU A 499 10.35 1.13 -19.28
N LEU A 500 11.52 1.64 -19.66
CA LEU A 500 12.77 1.13 -19.11
C LEU A 500 12.95 1.72 -17.71
N GLU A 501 13.12 0.86 -16.71
CA GLU A 501 13.32 1.26 -15.32
C GLU A 501 14.63 0.69 -14.77
N ALA A 502 15.31 1.47 -13.96
CA ALA A 502 16.50 1.07 -13.21
C ALA A 502 16.30 1.32 -11.74
N THR A 503 16.71 0.40 -10.87
CA THR A 503 16.74 0.60 -9.42
C THR A 503 18.07 0.13 -8.84
N LEU A 504 18.89 1.07 -8.40
CA LEU A 504 20.15 0.81 -7.70
C LEU A 504 19.92 0.80 -6.19
N GLY A 505 19.85 -0.39 -5.60
CA GLY A 505 19.74 -0.60 -4.16
C GLY A 505 21.00 -0.16 -3.42
N LEU A 506 20.87 0.77 -2.49
CA LEU A 506 21.94 1.35 -1.67
C LEU A 506 21.64 1.21 -0.18
N THR A 507 20.93 0.16 0.22
CA THR A 507 20.49 -0.02 1.61
C THR A 507 21.64 -0.55 2.46
N PRO A 508 22.27 0.25 3.35
CA PRO A 508 23.53 -0.14 4.01
C PRO A 508 23.35 -1.35 4.94
N THR A 509 22.16 -1.52 5.52
CA THR A 509 21.83 -2.67 6.35
C THR A 509 21.64 -3.95 5.54
N ALA A 510 21.38 -3.87 4.24
CA ALA A 510 21.27 -5.02 3.34
C ALA A 510 22.63 -5.60 2.91
N ALA A 511 23.75 -4.97 3.29
CA ALA A 511 25.07 -5.58 3.12
C ALA A 511 25.26 -6.85 3.96
N ASN A 512 24.44 -7.05 5.01
CA ASN A 512 24.24 -8.36 5.64
C ASN A 512 22.94 -8.96 5.10
N PRO A 513 23.01 -10.00 4.26
CA PRO A 513 21.83 -10.56 3.60
C PRO A 513 20.72 -10.98 4.58
N ASN A 514 21.09 -11.54 5.74
CA ASN A 514 20.15 -11.99 6.78
C ASN A 514 19.24 -10.88 7.34
N ASN A 515 19.53 -9.61 7.06
CA ASN A 515 18.72 -8.50 7.58
C ASN A 515 17.40 -8.31 6.82
N TRP A 516 17.31 -8.68 5.55
CA TRP A 516 16.15 -8.40 4.70
C TRP A 516 15.64 -9.63 3.93
N GLU A 517 16.44 -10.70 3.83
CA GLU A 517 16.11 -11.92 3.08
C GLU A 517 14.76 -12.54 3.46
N SER A 518 14.31 -12.43 4.72
CA SER A 518 13.02 -12.97 5.15
C SER A 518 11.81 -12.25 4.53
N GLY A 519 11.98 -11.04 3.99
CA GLY A 519 10.88 -10.19 3.53
C GLY A 519 9.97 -9.63 4.63
N GLU A 520 10.06 -10.13 5.88
CA GLU A 520 9.20 -9.73 6.99
C GLU A 520 9.26 -8.24 7.37
N TYR A 521 10.34 -7.54 7.04
CA TYR A 521 10.48 -6.09 7.25
C TYR A 521 9.94 -5.24 6.09
N GLY A 522 9.44 -5.87 5.03
CA GLY A 522 8.99 -5.19 3.82
C GLY A 522 10.14 -4.51 3.08
N GLY A 523 9.85 -3.39 2.42
CA GLY A 523 10.81 -2.67 1.58
C GLY A 523 11.20 -3.38 0.30
N TYR A 524 10.73 -4.59 0.02
CA TYR A 524 10.97 -5.25 -1.25
C TYR A 524 10.18 -4.57 -2.37
N GLU A 525 10.77 -4.59 -3.56
CA GLU A 525 10.10 -4.24 -4.80
C GLU A 525 9.41 -5.49 -5.35
N LEU A 526 8.20 -5.31 -5.87
CA LEU A 526 7.44 -6.41 -6.48
C LEU A 526 6.75 -5.92 -7.75
N CYS A 527 6.80 -6.74 -8.78
CA CYS A 527 6.02 -6.59 -10.00
C CYS A 527 5.09 -7.80 -10.16
N MET A 528 3.85 -7.55 -10.56
CA MET A 528 2.86 -8.59 -10.80
C MET A 528 2.02 -8.27 -12.03
N ALA A 529 1.54 -9.31 -12.71
CA ALA A 529 0.58 -9.20 -13.78
C ALA A 529 -0.79 -8.81 -13.21
N MET A 530 -1.60 -8.08 -13.98
CA MET A 530 -3.02 -7.94 -13.66
C MET A 530 -3.73 -9.27 -13.95
N ASN A 531 -4.24 -9.93 -12.91
CA ASN A 531 -5.06 -11.13 -13.07
C ASN A 531 -6.49 -10.72 -13.50
N GLY A 532 -6.87 -10.97 -14.77
CA GLY A 532 -8.27 -10.98 -15.22
C GLY A 532 -8.69 -9.93 -16.27
N GLY A 533 -9.00 -10.43 -17.48
CA GLY A 533 -10.06 -9.99 -18.41
C GLY A 533 -10.15 -8.54 -18.92
N GLU A 534 -10.29 -8.36 -20.24
CA GLU A 534 -10.66 -7.10 -20.91
C GLU A 534 -12.05 -6.53 -20.53
N SER A 535 -12.72 -7.07 -19.51
CA SER A 535 -14.03 -6.62 -19.04
C SER A 535 -13.96 -6.09 -17.61
N ASP A 536 -14.17 -4.78 -17.47
CA ASP A 536 -14.22 -3.99 -16.23
C ASP A 536 -15.27 -4.47 -15.18
N ASP A 537 -16.04 -5.54 -15.44
CA ASP A 537 -17.21 -5.96 -14.65
C ASP A 537 -16.96 -7.15 -13.67
N GLU A 538 -15.75 -7.73 -13.61
CA GLU A 538 -15.44 -8.88 -12.72
C GLU A 538 -14.61 -8.52 -11.46
N PHE A 539 -14.46 -7.23 -11.12
CA PHE A 539 -13.64 -6.76 -9.98
C PHE A 539 -14.34 -6.79 -8.60
N GLU A 540 -15.47 -7.48 -8.42
CA GLU A 540 -16.29 -7.26 -7.22
C GLU A 540 -15.84 -7.97 -5.93
N ASP A 541 -14.95 -8.98 -5.95
CA ASP A 541 -14.68 -9.74 -4.71
C ASP A 541 -13.19 -10.03 -4.36
N ASP A 542 -12.20 -9.78 -5.23
CA ASP A 542 -10.78 -10.04 -4.93
C ASP A 542 -9.91 -8.78 -5.02
N ASP A 543 -9.13 -8.50 -3.96
CA ASP A 543 -8.14 -7.43 -3.92
C ASP A 543 -7.01 -7.75 -4.90
N PRO A 544 -6.85 -7.01 -6.01
CA PRO A 544 -5.98 -7.37 -7.12
C PRO A 544 -4.49 -7.35 -6.77
N ALA A 545 -4.11 -6.89 -5.57
CA ALA A 545 -2.73 -6.82 -5.08
C ALA A 545 -2.41 -7.85 -3.99
N ILE A 546 -3.21 -8.91 -3.84
CA ILE A 546 -2.85 -10.07 -3.02
C ILE A 546 -1.78 -10.88 -3.77
N TYR A 547 -0.58 -11.03 -3.20
CA TYR A 547 0.52 -11.84 -3.77
C TYR A 547 1.17 -12.80 -2.77
N LYS A 548 0.72 -12.80 -1.51
CA LYS A 548 1.15 -13.74 -0.47
C LYS A 548 -0.07 -14.32 0.22
N THR A 549 -0.62 -15.38 -0.38
CA THR A 549 -1.52 -16.34 0.27
C THR A 549 -0.78 -17.66 0.53
N SER A 550 -1.42 -18.60 1.22
CA SER A 550 -0.86 -19.94 1.46
C SER A 550 -0.83 -20.85 0.22
N GLU A 551 -1.35 -20.38 -0.93
CA GLU A 551 -1.33 -21.07 -2.22
C GLU A 551 -0.43 -20.27 -3.19
N SER A 552 0.37 -20.96 -4.00
CA SER A 552 1.35 -20.31 -4.88
C SER A 552 0.67 -19.45 -5.93
N ASP A 553 0.98 -18.17 -5.97
CA ASP A 553 0.36 -17.20 -6.86
C ASP A 553 1.19 -17.05 -8.16
N ASP A 554 0.65 -17.53 -9.27
CA ASP A 554 1.29 -17.50 -10.61
C ASP A 554 1.36 -16.07 -11.21
N SER A 555 0.88 -15.04 -10.49
CA SER A 555 0.82 -13.65 -10.97
C SER A 555 2.06 -12.80 -10.68
N VAL A 556 2.94 -13.23 -9.77
CA VAL A 556 4.15 -12.46 -9.40
C VAL A 556 5.22 -12.63 -10.48
N LEU A 557 5.54 -11.53 -11.17
CA LEU A 557 6.52 -11.52 -12.27
C LEU A 557 7.95 -11.27 -11.78
N TYR A 558 8.12 -10.42 -10.77
CA TYR A 558 9.44 -10.09 -10.24
C TYR A 558 9.35 -9.71 -8.77
N THR A 559 10.33 -10.12 -7.98
CA THR A 559 10.49 -9.63 -6.60
C THR A 559 11.95 -9.40 -6.26
N SER A 560 12.24 -8.29 -5.59
CA SER A 560 13.59 -7.92 -5.20
C SER A 560 13.61 -7.37 -3.78
N GLN A 561 14.25 -8.11 -2.88
CA GLN A 561 14.48 -7.65 -1.51
C GLN A 561 15.35 -6.39 -1.49
N CYS A 562 15.40 -5.69 -0.35
CA CYS A 562 16.36 -4.61 -0.17
C CYS A 562 17.78 -5.15 -0.37
N LYS A 563 18.55 -4.52 -1.27
CA LYS A 563 19.93 -4.92 -1.60
C LYS A 563 20.91 -3.78 -1.34
N TRP A 564 22.18 -4.15 -1.14
CA TRP A 564 23.30 -3.23 -1.14
C TRP A 564 24.07 -3.35 -2.45
N ASN A 565 24.33 -2.22 -3.10
CA ASN A 565 25.11 -2.12 -4.33
C ASN A 565 24.61 -3.05 -5.45
N SER A 566 23.30 -3.12 -5.67
CA SER A 566 22.68 -3.96 -6.71
C SER A 566 21.83 -3.11 -7.63
N LEU A 567 22.10 -3.15 -8.93
CA LEU A 567 21.32 -2.48 -9.97
C LEU A 567 20.37 -3.49 -10.62
N SER A 568 19.07 -3.26 -10.51
CA SER A 568 18.05 -3.93 -11.32
C SER A 568 17.75 -3.07 -12.54
N LEU A 569 17.70 -3.66 -13.74
CA LEU A 569 17.15 -3.05 -14.95
C LEU A 569 15.97 -3.89 -15.40
N MET A 570 14.85 -3.25 -15.75
CA MET A 570 13.65 -3.93 -16.22
C MET A 570 12.94 -3.13 -17.32
N LEU A 571 12.32 -3.83 -18.26
CA LEU A 571 11.39 -3.25 -19.22
C LEU A 571 9.97 -3.58 -18.77
N ARG A 572 9.20 -2.54 -18.42
CA ARG A 572 7.85 -2.68 -17.86
C ARG A 572 6.81 -2.18 -18.85
N ASP A 573 5.86 -3.03 -19.21
CA ASP A 573 4.68 -2.63 -19.99
C ASP A 573 3.55 -2.06 -19.09
N PRO A 574 2.54 -1.39 -19.67
CA PRO A 574 1.44 -0.79 -18.91
C PRO A 574 0.53 -1.74 -18.15
N SER A 575 0.56 -3.04 -18.44
CA SER A 575 -0.24 -4.05 -17.74
C SER A 575 0.42 -4.58 -16.46
N VAL A 576 1.69 -4.23 -16.21
CA VAL A 576 2.43 -4.70 -15.04
C VAL A 576 2.31 -3.72 -13.87
N LEU A 577 1.71 -4.21 -12.78
CA LEU A 577 1.67 -3.51 -11.50
C LEU A 577 3.04 -3.57 -10.84
N LYS A 578 3.44 -2.46 -10.21
CA LYS A 578 4.68 -2.38 -9.43
C LYS A 578 4.47 -1.62 -8.12
N PHE A 579 5.13 -2.07 -7.06
CA PHE A 579 5.12 -1.38 -5.77
C PHE A 579 6.39 -1.63 -4.93
N VAL A 580 6.55 -0.83 -3.88
CA VAL A 580 7.58 -1.03 -2.84
C VAL A 580 6.87 -1.22 -1.52
N LYS A 581 6.96 -2.43 -0.95
CA LYS A 581 6.23 -2.78 0.28
C LYS A 581 6.64 -1.86 1.42
N TYR A 582 5.67 -1.49 2.25
CA TYR A 582 5.88 -0.77 3.50
C TYR A 582 7.07 -1.29 4.31
N VAL A 583 7.97 -0.37 4.68
CA VAL A 583 9.13 -0.69 5.51
C VAL A 583 8.70 -0.71 6.98
N SER A 584 8.70 -1.88 7.60
CA SER A 584 8.38 -2.06 9.01
C SER A 584 9.27 -1.20 9.91
N ILE A 585 8.71 -0.64 10.98
CA ILE A 585 9.45 0.05 12.04
C ILE A 585 10.49 -0.83 12.74
N ASN A 586 10.34 -2.15 12.62
CA ASN A 586 11.28 -3.12 13.16
C ASN A 586 12.49 -3.37 12.23
N ALA A 587 12.50 -2.76 11.03
CA ALA A 587 13.66 -2.81 10.14
C ALA A 587 14.90 -2.18 10.80
N LYS A 588 16.09 -2.66 10.44
CA LYS A 588 17.36 -2.20 11.03
C LYS A 588 17.82 -0.82 10.53
N GLY A 589 17.09 -0.22 9.60
CA GLY A 589 17.37 1.07 8.98
C GLY A 589 16.47 1.28 7.77
N SER A 590 16.53 2.47 7.17
CA SER A 590 15.75 2.78 5.96
C SER A 590 16.18 1.94 4.76
N ARG A 591 15.26 1.71 3.81
CA ARG A 591 15.64 1.36 2.44
C ARG A 591 16.13 2.62 1.72
N TRP A 592 17.24 2.49 1.01
CA TRP A 592 17.81 3.55 0.17
C TRP A 592 17.99 3.01 -1.24
N ASP A 593 17.60 3.80 -2.24
CA ASP A 593 17.89 3.49 -3.63
C ASP A 593 18.01 4.76 -4.49
N VAL A 594 18.57 4.59 -5.68
CA VAL A 594 18.46 5.54 -6.78
C VAL A 594 17.69 4.85 -7.89
N THR A 595 16.58 5.45 -8.32
CA THR A 595 15.74 4.94 -9.39
C THR A 595 15.87 5.82 -10.64
N GLY A 596 15.76 5.20 -11.81
CA GLY A 596 15.67 5.87 -13.09
C GLY A 596 14.56 5.29 -13.96
N GLN A 597 13.92 6.13 -14.76
CA GLN A 597 12.89 5.74 -15.72
C GLN A 597 13.14 6.45 -17.04
N TRP A 598 12.99 5.72 -18.16
CA TRP A 598 13.21 6.25 -19.51
C TRP A 598 12.09 5.78 -20.45
N ASN A 599 11.51 6.72 -21.22
CA ASN A 599 10.90 6.33 -22.49
C ASN A 599 11.99 5.81 -23.43
N VAL A 600 11.65 4.87 -24.30
CA VAL A 600 12.61 4.22 -25.17
C VAL A 600 12.09 4.04 -26.60
N LYS A 601 13.00 3.90 -27.56
CA LYS A 601 12.73 3.47 -28.93
C LYS A 601 13.43 2.16 -29.24
N SER A 602 12.97 1.50 -30.30
CA SER A 602 13.72 0.42 -30.94
C SER A 602 15.04 0.95 -31.51
N THR A 603 16.05 0.09 -31.59
CA THR A 603 17.30 0.34 -32.32
C THR A 603 17.18 0.06 -33.82
N GLU A 604 16.10 -0.60 -34.26
CA GLU A 604 15.80 -0.84 -35.67
C GLU A 604 15.03 0.35 -36.25
N ASP A 605 15.50 0.90 -37.37
CA ASP A 605 14.84 2.03 -38.03
C ASP A 605 13.45 1.61 -38.55
N ASP A 606 12.39 2.34 -38.18
CA ASP A 606 11.03 2.24 -38.74
C ASP A 606 10.98 2.72 -40.22
N GLU A 607 11.90 2.25 -41.08
CA GLU A 607 11.87 2.57 -42.52
C GLU A 607 10.76 1.78 -43.26
N ASP A 608 10.18 0.74 -42.65
CA ASP A 608 9.21 -0.14 -43.32
C ASP A 608 7.74 0.35 -43.26
N GLU A 609 7.39 1.34 -42.42
CA GLU A 609 5.99 1.84 -42.35
C GLU A 609 5.66 2.93 -43.38
N GLN A 610 6.63 3.40 -44.19
CA GLN A 610 6.39 4.42 -45.22
C GLN A 610 6.07 3.85 -46.63
N GLU A 611 6.11 2.54 -46.84
CA GLU A 611 5.78 1.94 -48.15
C GLU A 611 4.31 1.51 -48.33
N GLU A 612 3.48 1.43 -47.28
CA GLU A 612 2.06 1.07 -47.43
C GLU A 612 1.11 2.25 -47.73
N ASN A 613 1.62 3.48 -47.83
CA ASN A 613 0.82 4.65 -48.21
C ASN A 613 1.38 5.42 -49.43
N LYS A 614 1.67 4.70 -50.52
CA LYS A 614 1.85 5.29 -51.86
C LYS A 614 1.02 4.62 -52.94
#